data_AF-A0A1E3BCF2-F1
#
_entry.id   AF-A0A1E3BCF2-F1
#
_cell.length_a   1.000
_cell.length_b   1.000
_cell.length_c   1.000
_cell.angle_alpha   90.00
_cell.angle_beta   90.00
_cell.angle_gamma   90.00
#
_symmetry.space_group_name_H-M   'P 1'
#
loop_
_entity.id
_entity.type
_entity.pdbx_description
1 polymer ?
#
loop_
_entity_poly.entity_id
_entity_poly.type
_entity_poly.pdbx_seq_one_letter_code
_entity_poly.pdbx_strand_id
1 'polypeptide(L)'
;MPKVPPSTPPRQNADRPTRDDRLRIITLRDAGHSYQQIIDHLDVSYNQVQFTCMNRKLTPRKARGKLSKLSDEKVDEIIAWYTASEGNHSLPYRRVIQEFGLGVSEDVLVRALRRREFWRRKALDKAEQTVQVRGTSSGSGPAREAPSGTGT
;
A
#
# COMPACT_ATOMS: atom_id res chain seq x y z
N MET A 1 -13.24 -12.66 48.22
CA MET A 1 -11.81 -13.02 48.03
C MET A 1 -11.35 -12.54 46.66
N PRO A 2 -10.24 -11.79 46.55
CA PRO A 2 -9.74 -11.38 45.23
C PRO A 2 -9.18 -12.62 44.50
N LYS A 3 -9.68 -12.88 43.28
CA LYS A 3 -9.13 -13.91 42.39
C LYS A 3 -7.80 -13.42 41.82
N VAL A 4 -6.72 -14.09 42.16
CA VAL A 4 -5.41 -13.87 41.54
C VAL A 4 -5.49 -14.38 40.09
N PRO A 5 -5.10 -13.58 39.08
CA PRO A 5 -5.07 -14.07 37.71
C PRO A 5 -4.03 -15.20 37.58
N PRO A 6 -4.24 -16.21 36.71
CA PRO A 6 -3.27 -17.28 36.52
C PRO A 6 -1.96 -16.70 36.00
N SER A 7 -0.92 -16.76 36.82
CA SER A 7 0.45 -16.41 36.44
C SER A 7 0.93 -17.45 35.42
N THR A 8 1.02 -17.05 34.15
CA THR A 8 1.59 -17.90 33.10
C THR A 8 3.08 -18.06 33.39
N PRO A 9 3.63 -19.28 33.54
CA PRO A 9 5.04 -19.45 33.83
C PRO A 9 5.88 -18.82 32.71
N PRO A 10 6.98 -18.12 33.03
CA PRO A 10 7.88 -17.57 32.02
C PRO A 10 8.40 -18.73 31.16
N ARG A 11 8.27 -18.60 29.84
CA ARG A 11 8.81 -19.58 28.88
C ARG A 11 10.33 -19.51 28.99
N GLN A 12 10.94 -20.44 29.71
CA GLN A 12 12.39 -20.48 29.92
C GLN A 12 13.14 -20.66 28.57
N ASN A 13 12.47 -21.18 27.53
CA ASN A 13 13.06 -21.47 26.22
C ASN A 13 12.31 -20.74 25.08
N ALA A 14 11.94 -19.47 25.30
CA ALA A 14 11.13 -18.71 24.34
C ALA A 14 11.87 -18.36 23.04
N ASP A 15 13.19 -18.33 23.09
CA ASP A 15 14.00 -17.92 21.94
C ASP A 15 14.13 -19.06 20.92
N ARG A 16 13.92 -18.67 19.66
CA ARG A 16 14.06 -19.58 18.52
C ARG A 16 15.53 -19.99 18.41
N PRO A 17 15.86 -21.29 18.25
CA PRO A 17 17.25 -21.72 18.17
C PRO A 17 17.95 -21.00 17.02
N THR A 18 19.13 -20.47 17.32
CA THR A 18 19.94 -19.73 16.36
C THR A 18 20.47 -20.67 15.27
N ARG A 19 21.16 -20.11 14.27
CA ARG A 19 21.81 -20.92 13.23
C ARG A 19 22.83 -21.89 13.86
N ASP A 20 23.59 -21.43 14.85
CA ASP A 20 24.66 -22.20 15.45
C ASP A 20 24.11 -23.28 16.38
N ASP A 21 23.05 -23.00 17.14
CA ASP A 21 22.37 -24.02 17.94
C ASP A 21 21.84 -25.14 17.05
N ARG A 22 21.25 -24.79 15.91
CA ARG A 22 20.76 -25.77 14.94
C ARG A 22 21.88 -26.60 14.33
N LEU A 23 23.04 -25.99 14.07
CA LEU A 23 24.22 -26.71 13.62
C LEU A 23 24.67 -27.70 14.69
N ARG A 24 24.82 -27.26 15.94
CA ARG A 24 25.21 -28.12 17.07
C ARG A 24 24.22 -29.27 17.29
N ILE A 25 22.90 -29.00 17.26
CA ILE A 25 21.86 -30.03 17.38
C ILE A 25 22.01 -31.09 16.28
N ILE A 26 22.20 -30.68 15.02
CA ILE A 26 22.35 -31.63 13.91
C ILE A 26 23.65 -32.42 14.06
N THR A 27 24.77 -31.75 14.37
CA THR A 27 26.06 -32.42 14.59
C THR A 27 25.99 -33.45 15.72
N LEU A 28 25.39 -33.10 16.86
CA LEU A 28 25.20 -34.04 17.97
C LEU A 28 24.27 -35.19 17.59
N ARG A 29 23.23 -34.91 16.80
CA ARG A 29 22.35 -35.95 16.31
C ARG A 29 23.06 -36.92 15.37
N ASP A 30 23.91 -36.40 14.48
CA ASP A 30 24.71 -37.19 13.54
C ASP A 30 25.80 -38.00 14.26
N ALA A 31 26.30 -37.50 15.38
CA ALA A 31 27.20 -38.22 16.30
C ALA A 31 26.47 -39.28 17.16
N GLY A 32 25.14 -39.44 17.02
CA GLY A 32 24.37 -40.49 17.69
C GLY A 32 23.76 -40.11 19.03
N HIS A 33 23.84 -38.85 19.46
CA HIS A 33 23.22 -38.42 20.72
C HIS A 33 21.69 -38.49 20.69
N SER A 34 21.11 -38.86 21.84
CA SER A 34 19.67 -38.84 22.05
C SER A 34 19.16 -37.42 22.26
N TYR A 35 17.85 -37.19 22.08
CA TYR A 35 17.28 -35.85 22.22
C TYR A 35 17.41 -35.30 23.64
N GLN A 36 17.33 -36.15 24.67
CA GLN A 36 17.53 -35.72 26.07
C GLN A 36 18.95 -35.21 26.31
N GLN A 37 19.96 -35.96 25.83
CA GLN A 37 21.36 -35.54 25.92
C GLN A 37 21.60 -34.20 25.21
N ILE A 38 20.98 -33.99 24.04
CA ILE A 38 21.13 -32.74 23.28
C ILE A 38 20.52 -31.55 24.04
N ILE A 39 19.39 -31.75 24.73
CA ILE A 39 18.75 -30.73 25.57
C ILE A 39 19.69 -30.34 26.71
N ASP A 40 20.24 -31.33 27.41
CA ASP A 40 21.15 -31.11 28.54
C ASP A 40 22.42 -30.35 28.10
N HIS A 41 22.88 -30.57 26.86
CA HIS A 41 24.08 -29.91 26.33
C HIS A 41 23.87 -28.48 25.80
N LEU A 42 22.66 -28.12 25.34
CA LEU A 42 22.42 -26.89 24.58
C LEU A 42 21.34 -25.98 25.17
N ASP A 43 20.72 -26.34 26.30
CA ASP A 43 19.65 -25.59 26.96
C ASP A 43 18.51 -25.19 25.99
N VAL A 44 18.10 -26.16 25.15
CA VAL A 44 17.05 -26.02 24.15
C VAL A 44 15.87 -26.92 24.49
N SER A 45 14.66 -26.54 24.10
CA SER A 45 13.48 -27.39 24.33
C SER A 45 13.52 -28.66 23.48
N TYR A 46 13.00 -29.76 24.02
CA TYR A 46 12.77 -31.01 23.29
C TYR A 46 12.09 -30.79 21.93
N ASN A 47 11.06 -29.93 21.88
CA ASN A 47 10.35 -29.61 20.64
C ASN A 47 11.25 -28.91 19.61
N GLN A 48 12.20 -28.08 20.05
CA GLN A 48 13.15 -27.41 19.18
C GLN A 48 14.17 -28.40 18.60
N VAL A 49 14.65 -29.34 19.42
CA VAL A 49 15.54 -30.44 18.98
C VAL A 49 14.82 -31.30 17.95
N GLN A 50 13.64 -31.82 18.30
CA GLN A 50 12.84 -32.66 17.41
C GLN A 50 12.55 -31.95 16.08
N PHE A 51 12.06 -30.70 16.12
CA PHE A 51 11.77 -29.92 14.92
C PHE A 51 13.02 -29.68 14.06
N THR A 52 14.17 -29.41 14.68
CA THR A 52 15.42 -29.17 13.96
C THR A 52 15.93 -30.45 13.30
N CYS A 53 15.89 -31.59 13.99
CA CYS A 53 16.27 -32.89 13.44
C CYS A 53 15.34 -33.32 12.29
N MET A 54 14.02 -33.05 12.38
CA MET A 54 13.08 -33.39 11.31
C MET A 54 13.27 -32.51 10.06
N ASN A 55 13.50 -31.21 10.23
CA ASN A 55 13.60 -30.28 9.10
C ASN A 55 15.01 -30.21 8.49
N ARG A 56 16.06 -30.58 9.24
CA ARG A 56 17.50 -30.50 8.89
C ARG A 56 17.92 -29.21 8.16
N LYS A 57 17.23 -28.10 8.44
CA LYS A 57 17.50 -26.78 7.86
C LYS A 57 18.18 -25.89 8.88
N LEU A 58 19.44 -25.56 8.61
CA LEU A 58 20.24 -24.66 9.43
C LEU A 58 19.65 -23.26 9.47
N THR A 59 19.35 -22.68 8.30
CA THR A 59 18.85 -21.31 8.20
C THR A 59 17.38 -21.23 8.65
N PRO A 60 17.05 -20.43 9.68
CA PRO A 60 15.66 -20.18 10.06
C PRO A 60 14.85 -19.63 8.89
N ARG A 61 13.61 -20.11 8.73
CA ARG A 61 12.70 -19.58 7.72
C ARG A 61 12.39 -18.11 8.03
N LYS A 62 12.64 -17.23 7.05
CA LYS A 62 12.22 -15.82 7.10
C LYS A 62 10.71 -15.75 7.28
N ALA A 63 10.26 -14.86 8.17
CA ALA A 63 8.84 -14.62 8.37
C ALA A 63 8.22 -14.14 7.05
N ARG A 64 7.02 -14.63 6.74
CA ARG A 64 6.24 -14.03 5.65
C ARG A 64 5.86 -12.63 6.10
N GLY A 65 6.05 -11.65 5.22
CA GLY A 65 5.61 -10.28 5.47
C GLY A 65 4.09 -10.21 5.58
N LYS A 66 3.58 -9.08 6.07
CA LYS A 66 2.14 -8.82 6.12
C LYS A 66 1.56 -8.82 4.70
N LEU A 67 0.44 -9.50 4.52
CA LEU A 67 -0.32 -9.48 3.28
C LEU A 67 -0.80 -8.06 2.97
N SER A 68 -0.87 -7.72 1.69
CA SER A 68 -1.45 -6.46 1.24
C SER A 68 -2.92 -6.38 1.67
N LYS A 69 -3.38 -5.18 2.06
CA LYS A 69 -4.80 -4.95 2.38
C LYS A 69 -5.68 -4.91 1.12
N LEU A 70 -5.07 -4.70 -0.04
CA LEU A 70 -5.74 -4.61 -1.32
C LEU A 70 -5.29 -5.80 -2.17
N SER A 71 -6.25 -6.54 -2.72
CA SER A 71 -5.98 -7.66 -3.62
C SER A 71 -5.48 -7.14 -4.97
N ASP A 72 -4.68 -7.96 -5.63
CA ASP A 72 -4.07 -7.63 -6.91
C ASP A 72 -5.13 -7.38 -8.00
N GLU A 73 -6.22 -8.15 -7.99
CA GLU A 73 -7.38 -8.00 -8.88
C GLU A 73 -8.08 -6.65 -8.70
N LYS A 74 -8.25 -6.20 -7.45
CA LYS A 74 -8.88 -4.91 -7.16
C LYS A 74 -8.02 -3.74 -7.61
N VAL A 75 -6.70 -3.88 -7.55
CA VAL A 75 -5.79 -2.87 -8.09
C VAL A 75 -5.97 -2.76 -9.61
N ASP A 76 -6.08 -3.89 -10.30
CA ASP A 76 -6.24 -3.90 -11.76
C ASP A 76 -7.60 -3.30 -12.18
N GLU A 77 -8.67 -3.57 -11.42
CA GLU A 77 -9.98 -2.94 -11.62
C GLU A 77 -9.92 -1.41 -11.48
N ILE A 78 -9.20 -0.91 -10.47
CA ILE A 78 -9.00 0.53 -10.24
C ILE A 78 -8.19 1.16 -11.37
N ILE A 79 -7.15 0.47 -11.87
CA ILE A 79 -6.35 0.93 -13.01
C ILE A 79 -7.22 1.00 -14.27
N ALA A 80 -8.01 -0.05 -14.54
CA ALA A 80 -8.93 -0.08 -15.67
C ALA A 80 -9.92 1.08 -15.63
N TRP A 81 -10.50 1.36 -14.46
CA TRP A 81 -11.40 2.48 -14.24
C TRP A 81 -10.72 3.85 -14.44
N TYR A 82 -9.46 3.99 -13.99
CA TYR A 82 -8.65 5.18 -14.24
C TYR A 82 -8.37 5.40 -15.73
N THR A 83 -8.19 4.32 -16.50
CA THR A 83 -7.93 4.38 -17.95
C THR A 83 -9.19 4.52 -18.80
N ALA A 84 -10.37 4.22 -18.25
CA ALA A 84 -11.63 4.22 -19.00
C ALA A 84 -12.14 5.61 -19.40
N SER A 85 -11.73 6.68 -18.70
CA SER A 85 -12.15 8.05 -18.99
C SER A 85 -11.07 9.07 -18.64
N GLU A 86 -10.91 10.11 -19.45
CA GLU A 86 -9.97 11.22 -19.17
C GLU A 86 -10.31 11.95 -17.86
N GLY A 87 -11.60 12.09 -17.54
CA GLY A 87 -12.04 12.70 -16.29
C GLY A 87 -11.63 11.88 -15.06
N ASN A 88 -11.66 10.55 -15.18
CA ASN A 88 -11.26 9.65 -14.10
C ASN A 88 -9.77 9.70 -13.83
N HIS A 89 -8.96 9.89 -14.89
CA HIS A 89 -7.50 9.92 -14.80
C HIS A 89 -6.93 11.00 -13.86
N SER A 90 -7.69 12.07 -13.62
CA SER A 90 -7.30 13.18 -12.75
C SER A 90 -7.88 13.11 -11.33
N LEU A 91 -8.79 12.17 -11.05
CA LEU A 91 -9.46 12.09 -9.75
C LEU A 91 -8.49 11.75 -8.62
N PRO A 92 -8.62 12.40 -7.44
CA PRO A 92 -7.76 12.15 -6.30
C PRO A 92 -8.07 10.78 -5.69
N TYR A 93 -7.06 10.15 -5.10
CA TYR A 93 -7.17 8.79 -4.55
C TYR A 93 -8.25 8.66 -3.47
N ARG A 94 -8.52 9.72 -2.69
CA ARG A 94 -9.62 9.74 -1.72
C ARG A 94 -10.99 9.51 -2.36
N ARG A 95 -11.24 10.06 -3.55
CA ARG A 95 -12.49 9.85 -4.28
C ARG A 95 -12.59 8.42 -4.77
N VAL A 96 -11.51 7.87 -5.30
CA VAL A 96 -11.44 6.46 -5.70
C VAL A 96 -11.71 5.53 -4.53
N ILE A 97 -11.15 5.82 -3.36
CA ILE A 97 -11.39 5.05 -2.12
C ILE A 97 -12.88 5.08 -1.74
N GLN A 98 -13.55 6.23 -1.90
CA GLN A 98 -14.98 6.36 -1.64
C GLN A 98 -15.82 5.57 -2.67
N GLU A 99 -15.53 5.73 -3.96
CA GLU A 99 -16.26 5.05 -5.05
C GLU A 99 -16.15 3.53 -4.95
N PHE A 100 -14.95 3.01 -4.68
CA PHE A 100 -14.71 1.57 -4.53
C PHE A 100 -14.98 1.05 -3.11
N GLY A 101 -15.46 1.90 -2.19
CA GLY A 101 -15.74 1.53 -0.80
C GLY A 101 -14.54 0.92 -0.06
N LEU A 102 -13.32 1.34 -0.40
CA LEU A 102 -12.11 0.73 0.13
C LEU A 102 -11.91 1.21 1.57
N GLY A 103 -11.92 0.30 2.54
CA GLY A 103 -11.57 0.59 3.94
C GLY A 103 -10.06 0.82 4.17
N VAL A 104 -9.36 1.43 3.21
CA VAL A 104 -7.90 1.60 3.21
C VAL A 104 -7.50 3.06 3.15
N SER A 105 -6.31 3.38 3.66
CA SER A 105 -5.75 4.72 3.56
C SER A 105 -5.23 5.01 2.15
N GLU A 106 -5.16 6.30 1.81
CA GLU A 106 -4.60 6.79 0.55
C GLU A 106 -3.19 6.24 0.26
N ASP A 107 -2.32 6.17 1.27
CA ASP A 107 -0.98 5.61 1.13
C ASP A 107 -0.96 4.13 0.71
N VAL A 108 -1.95 3.35 1.14
CA VAL A 108 -2.05 1.94 0.77
C VAL A 108 -2.39 1.83 -0.71
N LEU A 109 -3.33 2.64 -1.19
CA LEU A 109 -3.70 2.69 -2.61
C LEU A 109 -2.52 3.18 -3.46
N VAL A 110 -1.81 4.24 -3.04
CA VAL A 110 -0.62 4.75 -3.75
C VAL A 110 0.45 3.68 -3.86
N ARG A 111 0.78 2.98 -2.76
CA ARG A 111 1.79 1.92 -2.78
C ARG A 111 1.36 0.75 -3.67
N ALA A 112 0.08 0.39 -3.66
CA ALA A 112 -0.45 -0.67 -4.50
C ALA A 112 -0.36 -0.32 -6.00
N LEU A 113 -0.76 0.89 -6.37
CA LEU A 113 -0.66 1.39 -7.75
C LEU A 113 0.80 1.50 -8.22
N ARG A 114 1.71 1.96 -7.36
CA ARG A 114 3.15 2.03 -7.69
C ARG A 114 3.79 0.67 -7.93
N ARG A 115 3.34 -0.39 -7.24
CA ARG A 115 3.79 -1.77 -7.51
C ARG A 115 3.37 -2.29 -8.88
N ARG A 116 2.29 -1.73 -9.44
CA ARG A 116 1.80 -2.01 -10.79
C ARG A 116 2.28 -0.98 -11.82
N GLU A 117 3.30 -0.19 -11.47
CA GLU A 117 3.87 0.83 -12.35
C GLU A 117 2.84 1.86 -12.86
N PHE A 118 1.79 2.11 -12.06
CA PHE A 118 0.81 3.14 -12.37
C PHE A 118 1.14 4.46 -11.66
N TRP A 119 1.39 5.50 -12.45
CA TRP A 119 1.52 6.87 -11.98
C TRP A 119 0.32 7.70 -12.44
N ARG A 120 -0.34 8.35 -11.47
CA ARG A 120 -1.42 9.29 -11.78
C ARG A 120 -0.85 10.49 -12.52
N ARG A 121 -1.40 10.83 -13.68
CA ARG A 121 -1.18 12.14 -14.31
C ARG A 121 -1.96 13.17 -13.51
N LYS A 122 -1.26 14.20 -13.04
CA LYS A 122 -1.92 15.40 -12.51
C LYS A 122 -2.19 16.31 -13.71
N ALA A 123 -3.40 16.82 -13.84
CA ALA A 123 -3.62 17.97 -14.69
C ALA A 123 -2.70 19.09 -14.16
N LEU A 124 -1.82 19.62 -15.02
CA LEU A 124 -1.27 20.94 -14.78
C LEU A 124 -2.44 21.89 -14.96
N ASP A 125 -2.83 22.59 -13.90
CA ASP A 125 -3.79 23.69 -14.02
C ASP A 125 -3.19 24.69 -15.00
N LYS A 126 -3.58 24.62 -16.27
CA LYS A 126 -3.37 25.72 -17.19
C LYS A 126 -4.32 26.78 -16.67
N ALA A 127 -3.79 27.77 -15.98
CA ALA A 127 -4.54 28.95 -15.57
C ALA A 127 -5.20 29.52 -16.83
N GLU A 128 -6.50 29.29 -17.00
CA GLU A 128 -7.27 29.95 -18.03
C GLU A 128 -7.31 31.43 -17.65
N GLN A 129 -6.41 32.20 -18.25
CA GLN A 129 -6.51 33.65 -18.27
C GLN A 129 -7.89 33.96 -18.83
N THR A 130 -8.75 34.52 -17.98
CA THR A 130 -10.02 35.09 -18.36
C THR A 130 -9.76 36.19 -19.38
N VAL A 131 -9.90 35.84 -20.67
CA VAL A 131 -9.98 36.79 -21.76
C VAL A 131 -11.25 37.59 -21.53
N GLN A 132 -11.09 38.78 -20.96
CA GLN A 132 -12.13 39.81 -20.91
C GLN A 132 -12.45 40.22 -22.35
N VAL A 133 -13.44 39.55 -22.94
CA VAL A 133 -14.05 39.98 -24.19
C VAL A 133 -14.73 41.32 -23.90
N ARG A 134 -14.11 42.43 -24.31
CA ARG A 134 -14.77 43.74 -24.39
C ARG A 134 -15.84 43.65 -25.48
N GLY A 135 -17.04 43.23 -25.06
CA GLY A 135 -18.25 43.26 -25.86
C GLY A 135 -18.62 44.70 -26.22
N THR A 136 -18.82 44.89 -27.51
CA THR A 136 -19.37 46.08 -28.17
C THR A 136 -20.78 46.38 -27.68
N SER A 137 -21.01 47.58 -27.12
CA SER A 137 -22.36 48.13 -26.97
C SER A 137 -22.59 49.21 -28.02
N SER A 138 -23.42 48.86 -29.00
CA SER A 138 -24.06 49.71 -29.98
C SER A 138 -24.77 50.91 -29.33
N GLY A 139 -24.30 52.12 -29.63
CA GLY A 139 -25.02 53.37 -29.37
C GLY A 139 -25.84 53.75 -30.59
N SER A 140 -27.15 53.87 -30.38
CA SER A 140 -28.17 54.21 -31.36
C SER A 140 -28.29 55.74 -31.54
N GLY A 141 -28.08 56.22 -32.78
CA GLY A 141 -28.62 57.47 -33.39
C GLY A 141 -28.19 58.86 -32.85
N PRO A 142 -28.48 59.97 -33.57
CA PRO A 142 -29.31 60.08 -34.77
C PRO A 142 -28.67 60.79 -35.99
N ALA A 143 -29.40 60.68 -37.09
CA ALA A 143 -29.16 61.23 -38.42
C ALA A 143 -29.00 62.75 -38.46
N ARG A 144 -28.10 63.22 -39.33
CA ARG A 144 -27.97 64.62 -39.71
C ARG A 144 -28.32 64.74 -41.19
N GLU A 145 -29.58 65.09 -41.47
CA GLU A 145 -30.03 65.49 -42.79
C GLU A 145 -29.30 66.77 -43.22
N ALA A 146 -28.75 66.76 -44.44
CA ALA A 146 -28.24 67.92 -45.13
C ALA A 146 -29.25 68.33 -46.21
N PRO A 147 -29.75 69.57 -46.25
CA PRO A 147 -30.49 70.06 -47.40
C PRO A 147 -29.52 70.64 -48.44
N SER A 148 -29.34 69.92 -49.54
CA SER A 148 -28.98 70.49 -50.84
C SER A 148 -30.27 70.88 -51.56
N GLY A 149 -30.51 72.18 -51.72
CA GLY A 149 -31.65 72.73 -52.44
C GLY A 149 -31.26 73.99 -53.20
N THR A 150 -31.22 73.85 -54.51
CA THR A 150 -31.00 74.85 -55.57
C THR A 150 -32.17 75.84 -55.72
N GLY A 151 -31.84 77.09 -56.07
CA GLY A 151 -32.73 78.11 -56.66
C GLY A 151 -31.92 79.41 -56.76
N THR A 152 -31.92 80.20 -57.83
CA THR A 152 -32.64 80.25 -59.11
C THR A 152 -31.73 80.99 -60.09
#